data_AF-A0A4P5W1J0-F1
#
_entry.id   AF-A0A4P5W1J0-F1
#
_cell.length_a   1.000
_cell.length_b   1.000
_cell.length_c   1.000
_cell.angle_alpha   90.00
_cell.angle_beta   90.00
_cell.angle_gamma   90.00
#
_symmetry.space_group_name_H-M   'P 1'
#
loop_
_entity.id
_entity.type
_entity.pdbx_description
1 polymer ?
#
loop_
_entity_poly.entity_id
_entity_poly.type
_entity_poly.pdbx_seq_one_letter_code
_entity_poly.pdbx_strand_id
1 'polypeptide(L)'
;MSDLSTTPTPTLFKQWRHQGDAAAGQAMAQRFSDWYYAITTCRLGDAHGRGPLQRACVRFQQGILSVTTPTELADWSHVLLMEEVKMAGGRIAGGDFPNQLTGGRSPTELLQQVAGRLEPGVVRLLTAAYDSEVPLEEVTALAETMGGYPFAVLHARLAAKRALRDHAGVAFTEVPDSPNLDLAPLPLYEAGRMPREAEETGFEKWMLTDMGLCKDIAEFGVFAQAMRAGALRAAVAKSSAAPAVKSASKGAELAAAGSEEAAAEAAPPGMAGVAIPLVITILIGLVGLLVLLAGGAYLFLLR
;
A
#
# COMPACT_ATOMS: atom_id res chain seq x y z
N MET A 1 -15.20 18.20 16.85
CA MET A 1 -15.76 17.51 15.68
C MET A 1 -15.35 16.05 15.80
N SER A 2 -16.29 15.10 15.70
CA SER A 2 -15.95 13.67 15.79
C SER A 2 -15.03 13.30 14.63
N ASP A 3 -13.96 12.55 14.92
CA ASP A 3 -13.06 12.04 13.89
C ASP A 3 -13.78 10.93 13.09
N LEU A 4 -14.33 11.31 11.93
CA LEU A 4 -15.06 10.39 11.06
C LEU A 4 -14.14 9.38 10.36
N SER A 5 -12.81 9.56 10.42
CA SER A 5 -11.84 8.68 9.74
C SER A 5 -11.88 7.24 10.28
N THR A 6 -12.19 7.07 11.57
CA THR A 6 -12.29 5.78 12.26
C THR A 6 -13.71 5.22 12.28
N THR A 7 -14.70 5.97 11.80
CA THR A 7 -16.11 5.53 11.81
C THR A 7 -16.33 4.41 10.79
N PRO A 8 -16.91 3.25 11.14
CA PRO A 8 -17.13 2.16 10.19
C PRO A 8 -17.98 2.57 8.99
N THR A 9 -17.67 2.05 7.80
CA THR A 9 -18.38 2.36 6.54
C THR A 9 -19.89 2.16 6.64
N PRO A 10 -20.41 1.09 7.27
CA PRO A 10 -21.85 0.94 7.43
C PRO A 10 -22.51 2.05 8.25
N THR A 11 -21.79 2.61 9.22
CA THR A 11 -22.27 3.72 10.06
C THR A 11 -22.31 5.01 9.25
N LEU A 12 -21.24 5.31 8.49
CA LEU A 12 -21.20 6.48 7.60
C LEU A 12 -22.32 6.43 6.57
N PHE A 13 -22.56 5.26 5.96
CA PHE A 13 -23.64 5.08 5.00
C PHE A 13 -25.02 5.35 5.62
N LYS A 14 -25.28 4.84 6.83
CA LYS A 14 -26.55 5.09 7.54
C LYS A 14 -26.73 6.56 7.92
N GLN A 15 -25.69 7.21 8.44
CA GLN A 15 -25.71 8.64 8.78
C GLN A 15 -26.00 9.48 7.54
N TRP A 16 -25.30 9.20 6.44
CA TRP A 16 -25.54 9.90 5.18
C TRP A 16 -26.94 9.64 4.61
N ARG A 17 -27.35 8.38 4.46
CA ARG A 17 -28.60 8.00 3.77
C ARG A 17 -29.86 8.27 4.57
N HIS A 18 -29.83 8.09 5.89
CA HIS A 18 -31.02 8.19 6.72
C HIS A 18 -31.10 9.50 7.51
N GLN A 19 -29.95 10.10 7.85
CA GLN A 19 -29.90 11.32 8.66
C GLN A 19 -29.53 12.55 7.82
N GLY A 20 -29.22 12.38 6.53
CA GLY A 20 -28.82 13.46 5.64
C GLY A 20 -27.46 14.07 6.01
N ASP A 21 -26.61 13.34 6.73
CA ASP A 21 -25.30 13.83 7.16
C ASP A 21 -24.34 13.93 5.97
N ALA A 22 -24.13 15.17 5.50
CA ALA A 22 -23.24 15.46 4.39
C ALA A 22 -21.76 15.17 4.72
N ALA A 23 -21.33 15.33 5.98
CA ALA A 23 -19.97 15.03 6.40
C ALA A 23 -19.70 13.53 6.38
N ALA A 24 -20.68 12.72 6.79
CA ALA A 24 -20.61 11.26 6.66
C ALA A 24 -20.53 10.83 5.18
N GLY A 25 -21.30 11.47 4.30
CA GLY A 25 -21.24 11.26 2.86
C GLY A 25 -19.86 11.59 2.26
N GLN A 26 -19.28 12.73 2.66
CA GLN A 26 -17.94 13.13 2.22
C GLN A 26 -16.85 12.19 2.74
N ALA A 27 -16.91 11.78 4.02
CA ALA A 27 -15.96 10.83 4.60
C ALA A 27 -16.03 9.47 3.89
N MET A 28 -17.24 9.00 3.55
CA MET A 28 -17.42 7.79 2.76
C MET A 28 -16.83 7.94 1.36
N ALA A 29 -17.11 9.03 0.64
CA ALA A 29 -16.56 9.25 -0.69
C ALA A 29 -15.02 9.27 -0.70
N GLN A 30 -14.40 9.92 0.27
CA GLN A 30 -12.94 9.91 0.43
C GLN A 30 -12.41 8.50 0.66
N ARG A 31 -13.03 7.74 1.58
CA ARG A 31 -12.66 6.35 1.88
C ARG A 31 -12.70 5.46 0.64
N PHE A 32 -13.76 5.52 -0.15
CA PHE A 32 -13.86 4.73 -1.39
C PHE A 32 -12.86 5.18 -2.45
N SER A 33 -12.58 6.48 -2.56
CA SER A 33 -11.54 7.00 -3.47
C SER A 33 -10.14 6.49 -3.08
N ASP A 34 -9.80 6.52 -1.80
CA ASP A 34 -8.50 6.04 -1.29
C ASP A 34 -8.36 4.53 -1.48
N TRP A 35 -9.43 3.79 -1.23
CA TRP A 35 -9.50 2.35 -1.47
C TRP A 35 -9.32 2.00 -2.95
N TYR A 36 -10.03 2.69 -3.85
CA TYR A 36 -9.86 2.53 -5.29
C TYR A 36 -8.44 2.90 -5.75
N TYR A 37 -7.85 3.95 -5.18
CA TYR A 37 -6.49 4.37 -5.50
C TYR A 37 -5.47 3.32 -5.07
N ALA A 38 -5.61 2.71 -3.88
CA ALA A 38 -4.74 1.63 -3.42
C ALA A 38 -4.79 0.43 -4.38
N ILE A 39 -5.99 -0.01 -4.76
CA ILE A 39 -6.19 -1.14 -5.68
C ILE A 39 -5.62 -0.85 -7.07
N THR A 40 -5.98 0.29 -7.66
CA THR A 40 -5.55 0.65 -9.02
C THR A 40 -4.05 0.89 -9.08
N THR A 41 -3.46 1.52 -8.06
CA THR A 41 -2.01 1.69 -7.96
C THR A 41 -1.32 0.34 -7.87
N CYS A 42 -1.78 -0.57 -7.00
CA CYS A 42 -1.16 -1.89 -6.86
C CYS A 42 -1.28 -2.74 -8.14
N ARG A 43 -2.46 -2.78 -8.76
CA ARG A 43 -2.73 -3.60 -9.93
C ARG A 43 -2.13 -3.03 -11.22
N LEU A 44 -2.29 -1.72 -11.46
CA LEU A 44 -2.01 -1.08 -12.75
C LEU A 44 -0.81 -0.13 -12.74
N GLY A 45 -0.34 0.27 -11.57
CA GLY A 45 0.60 1.39 -11.43
C GLY A 45 -0.09 2.75 -11.43
N ASP A 46 0.58 3.75 -10.87
CA ASP A 46 0.00 5.10 -10.70
C ASP A 46 -0.44 5.70 -12.05
N ALA A 47 0.42 5.65 -13.07
CA ALA A 47 0.11 6.21 -14.38
C ALA A 47 -1.09 5.54 -15.07
N HIS A 48 -1.10 4.20 -15.16
CA HIS A 48 -2.17 3.47 -15.84
C HIS A 48 -3.44 3.34 -14.98
N GLY A 49 -3.33 3.45 -13.66
CA GLY A 49 -4.43 3.34 -12.71
C GLY A 49 -5.33 4.58 -12.62
N ARG A 50 -4.81 5.77 -12.94
CA ARG A 50 -5.55 7.04 -12.85
C ARG A 50 -6.83 7.08 -13.68
N GLY A 51 -6.78 6.60 -14.92
CA GLY A 51 -7.95 6.57 -15.81
C GLY A 51 -9.07 5.67 -15.26
N PRO A 52 -8.78 4.38 -14.99
CA PRO A 52 -9.71 3.45 -14.34
C PRO A 52 -10.27 3.97 -13.00
N LEU A 53 -9.42 4.53 -12.14
CA LEU A 53 -9.83 5.16 -10.89
C LEU A 53 -10.87 6.26 -11.13
N GLN A 54 -10.57 7.20 -12.02
CA GLN A 54 -11.47 8.33 -12.30
C GLN A 54 -12.82 7.84 -12.82
N ARG A 55 -12.83 6.86 -13.74
CA ARG A 55 -14.08 6.30 -14.27
C ARG A 55 -14.87 5.55 -13.19
N ALA A 56 -14.19 4.77 -12.34
CA ALA A 56 -14.83 4.09 -11.21
C ALA A 56 -15.47 5.09 -10.23
N CYS A 57 -14.78 6.20 -9.91
CA CYS A 57 -15.34 7.27 -9.06
C CYS A 57 -16.58 7.93 -9.69
N VAL A 58 -16.54 8.22 -10.99
CA VAL A 58 -17.71 8.79 -11.71
C VAL A 58 -18.89 7.82 -11.69
N ARG A 59 -18.65 6.53 -11.98
CA ARG A 59 -19.68 5.50 -11.93
C ARG A 59 -20.24 5.29 -10.53
N PHE A 60 -19.38 5.33 -9.51
CA PHE A 60 -19.80 5.29 -8.11
C PHE A 60 -20.73 6.47 -7.80
N GLN A 61 -20.34 7.70 -8.15
CA GLN A 61 -21.16 8.90 -7.93
C GLN A 61 -22.53 8.80 -8.60
N GLN A 62 -22.60 8.29 -9.83
CA GLN A 62 -23.84 8.17 -10.59
C GLN A 62 -24.76 7.06 -10.04
N GLY A 63 -24.19 5.96 -9.56
CA GLY A 63 -24.95 4.77 -9.16
C GLY A 63 -25.20 4.62 -7.66
N ILE A 64 -24.52 5.37 -6.79
CA ILE A 64 -24.60 5.17 -5.33
C ILE A 64 -26.03 5.26 -4.76
N LEU A 65 -26.92 6.01 -5.42
CA LEU A 65 -28.33 6.13 -5.02
C LEU A 65 -29.13 4.83 -5.19
N SER A 66 -28.70 3.91 -6.06
CA SER A 66 -29.34 2.60 -6.22
C SER A 66 -28.97 1.60 -5.13
N VAL A 67 -27.91 1.88 -4.35
CA VAL A 67 -27.51 1.05 -3.21
C VAL A 67 -28.39 1.41 -2.02
N THR A 68 -29.08 0.40 -1.48
CA THR A 68 -30.05 0.60 -0.39
C THR A 68 -29.54 0.06 0.95
N THR A 69 -28.62 -0.89 0.93
CA THR A 69 -28.06 -1.49 2.15
C THR A 69 -26.55 -1.26 2.27
N PRO A 70 -26.03 -1.09 3.49
CA PRO A 70 -24.58 -0.97 3.69
C PRO A 70 -23.79 -2.23 3.31
N THR A 71 -24.42 -3.41 3.40
CA THR A 71 -23.79 -4.70 3.12
C THR A 71 -23.48 -4.86 1.64
N GLU A 72 -24.36 -4.38 0.76
CA GLU A 72 -24.17 -4.43 -0.69
C GLU A 72 -23.13 -3.42 -1.19
N LEU A 73 -22.89 -2.34 -0.43
CA LEU A 73 -22.10 -1.21 -0.90
C LEU A 73 -20.67 -1.60 -1.31
N ALA A 74 -19.97 -2.36 -0.46
CA ALA A 74 -18.59 -2.76 -0.72
C ALA A 74 -18.50 -3.69 -1.93
N ASP A 75 -19.43 -4.64 -2.05
CA ASP A 75 -19.47 -5.59 -3.16
C ASP A 75 -19.78 -4.89 -4.48
N TRP A 76 -20.83 -4.07 -4.51
CA TRP A 76 -21.21 -3.30 -5.69
C TRP A 76 -20.08 -2.37 -6.16
N SER A 77 -19.46 -1.66 -5.22
CA SER A 77 -18.36 -0.74 -5.49
C SER A 77 -17.11 -1.46 -5.99
N HIS A 78 -16.79 -2.64 -5.43
CA HIS A 78 -15.70 -3.49 -5.91
C HIS A 78 -15.92 -3.92 -7.36
N VAL A 79 -17.14 -4.37 -7.70
CA VAL A 79 -17.49 -4.79 -9.07
C VAL A 79 -17.26 -3.66 -10.07
N LEU A 80 -17.71 -2.43 -9.76
CA LEU A 80 -17.47 -1.27 -10.62
C LEU A 80 -15.98 -1.06 -10.90
N LEU A 81 -15.15 -1.11 -9.85
CA LEU A 81 -13.71 -0.92 -9.99
C LEU A 81 -13.06 -2.05 -10.79
N MET A 82 -13.44 -3.30 -10.53
CA MET A 82 -12.86 -4.46 -11.21
C MET A 82 -13.16 -4.49 -12.71
N GLU A 83 -14.33 -4.01 -13.12
CA GLU A 83 -14.64 -3.81 -14.54
C GLU A 83 -13.69 -2.78 -15.17
N GLU A 84 -13.41 -1.66 -14.50
CA GLU A 84 -12.47 -0.65 -14.99
C GLU A 84 -11.03 -1.17 -15.06
N VAL A 85 -10.61 -1.95 -14.06
CA VAL A 85 -9.30 -2.61 -14.03
C VAL A 85 -9.18 -3.64 -15.16
N LYS A 86 -10.22 -4.44 -15.39
CA LYS A 86 -10.27 -5.42 -16.48
C LYS A 86 -10.21 -4.76 -17.84
N MET A 87 -10.96 -3.66 -18.05
CA MET A 87 -10.90 -2.88 -19.29
C MET A 87 -9.51 -2.25 -19.52
N ALA A 88 -8.74 -1.99 -18.47
CA ALA A 88 -7.37 -1.51 -18.55
C ALA A 88 -6.32 -2.62 -18.80
N GLY A 89 -6.74 -3.88 -18.96
CA GLY A 89 -5.86 -5.02 -19.22
C GLY A 89 -5.51 -5.87 -17.99
N GLY A 90 -6.07 -5.56 -16.82
CA GLY A 90 -5.80 -6.31 -15.58
C GLY A 90 -4.43 -5.98 -14.97
N ARG A 91 -4.00 -6.79 -14.00
CA ARG A 91 -2.77 -6.54 -13.23
C ARG A 91 -1.54 -6.54 -14.14
N ILE A 92 -0.74 -5.48 -14.08
CA ILE A 92 0.52 -5.39 -14.82
C ILE A 92 1.59 -6.31 -14.22
N ALA A 93 2.52 -6.80 -15.03
CA ALA A 93 3.60 -7.67 -14.57
C ALA A 93 4.61 -6.96 -13.65
N GLY A 94 4.69 -5.63 -13.71
CA GLY A 94 5.65 -4.82 -12.96
C GLY A 94 6.12 -3.64 -13.79
N GLY A 95 6.99 -2.82 -13.23
CA GLY A 95 7.65 -1.74 -13.95
C GLY A 95 8.28 -0.72 -13.02
N ASP A 96 8.93 0.27 -13.62
CA ASP A 96 9.64 1.32 -12.90
C ASP A 96 8.95 2.66 -13.16
N PHE A 97 8.08 3.06 -12.24
CA PHE A 97 7.18 4.20 -12.42
C PHE A 97 7.40 5.27 -11.33
N PRO A 98 8.25 6.28 -11.61
CA PRO A 98 8.43 7.41 -10.71
C PRO A 98 7.12 8.18 -10.47
N ASN A 99 6.95 8.67 -9.25
CA ASN A 99 5.82 9.51 -8.86
C ASN A 99 6.23 10.55 -7.79
N GLN A 100 5.25 11.29 -7.27
CA GLN A 100 5.50 12.31 -6.24
C GLN A 100 6.15 11.73 -4.97
N LEU A 101 5.76 10.53 -4.53
CA LEU A 101 6.31 9.90 -3.32
C LEU A 101 7.80 9.57 -3.48
N THR A 102 8.22 9.17 -4.68
CA THR A 102 9.64 8.93 -5.00
C THR A 102 10.45 10.22 -5.23
N GLY A 103 9.79 11.39 -5.28
CA GLY A 103 10.41 12.64 -5.72
C GLY A 103 10.79 12.63 -7.21
N GLY A 104 10.07 11.85 -8.04
CA GLY A 104 10.38 11.67 -9.45
C GLY A 104 11.60 10.78 -9.76
N ARG A 105 12.16 10.10 -8.76
CA ARG A 105 13.27 9.15 -8.92
C ARG A 105 12.76 7.75 -9.26
N SER A 106 13.59 6.95 -9.93
CA SER A 106 13.30 5.54 -10.25
C SER A 106 13.10 4.71 -8.97
N PRO A 107 11.92 4.08 -8.76
CA PRO A 107 11.74 3.07 -7.72
C PRO A 107 12.81 1.95 -7.76
N THR A 108 13.22 1.49 -8.95
CA THR A 108 14.27 0.50 -9.12
C THR A 108 15.61 0.98 -8.58
N GLU A 109 16.04 2.20 -8.94
CA GLU A 109 17.30 2.78 -8.44
C GLU A 109 17.26 2.96 -6.92
N LEU A 110 16.13 3.41 -6.37
CA LEU A 110 15.96 3.57 -4.92
C LEU A 110 16.07 2.24 -4.18
N LEU A 111 15.44 1.18 -4.70
CA LEU A 111 15.56 -0.18 -4.14
C LEU A 111 16.99 -0.69 -4.20
N GLN A 112 17.70 -0.44 -5.31
CA GLN A 112 19.09 -0.86 -5.48
C GLN A 112 20.04 -0.09 -4.55
N GLN A 113 19.79 1.21 -4.32
CA GLN A 113 20.54 2.04 -3.38
C GLN A 113 20.46 1.48 -1.95
N VAL A 114 19.28 1.05 -1.52
CA VAL A 114 19.07 0.56 -0.15
C VAL A 114 19.31 -0.94 0.02
N ALA A 115 19.47 -1.69 -1.08
CA ALA A 115 19.66 -3.15 -1.02
C ALA A 115 20.84 -3.57 -0.14
N GLY A 116 21.94 -2.81 -0.14
CA GLY A 116 23.11 -3.06 0.72
C GLY A 116 22.89 -2.75 2.21
N ARG A 117 21.73 -2.19 2.58
CA ARG A 117 21.30 -1.95 3.97
C ARG A 117 20.38 -3.05 4.50
N LEU A 118 19.94 -3.95 3.62
CA LEU A 118 19.09 -5.08 3.97
C LEU A 118 19.97 -6.31 4.15
N GLU A 119 19.56 -7.21 5.06
CA GLU A 119 20.20 -8.52 5.19
C GLU A 119 20.15 -9.28 3.84
N PRO A 120 21.22 -9.99 3.44
CA PRO A 120 21.24 -10.71 2.17
C PRO A 120 20.07 -11.71 2.01
N GLY A 121 19.65 -12.33 3.12
CA GLY A 121 18.47 -13.19 3.16
C GLY A 121 17.17 -12.46 2.84
N VAL A 122 17.00 -11.22 3.34
CA VAL A 122 15.85 -10.35 3.05
C VAL A 122 15.79 -10.00 1.56
N VAL A 123 16.93 -9.61 0.97
CA VAL A 123 16.99 -9.25 -0.46
C VAL A 123 16.65 -10.46 -1.34
N ARG A 124 17.18 -11.65 -1.01
CA ARG A 124 16.86 -12.90 -1.70
C ARG A 124 15.38 -13.26 -1.58
N LEU A 125 14.82 -13.17 -0.37
CA LEU A 125 13.41 -13.47 -0.12
C LEU A 125 12.49 -12.52 -0.88
N LEU A 126 12.75 -11.20 -0.87
CA LEU A 126 11.95 -10.23 -1.64
C LEU A 126 12.04 -10.47 -3.14
N THR A 127 13.25 -10.76 -3.65
CA THR A 127 13.45 -11.05 -5.07
C THR A 127 12.63 -12.27 -5.48
N ALA A 128 12.69 -13.36 -4.72
CA ALA A 128 11.92 -14.57 -4.99
C ALA A 128 10.40 -14.35 -4.83
N ALA A 129 9.98 -13.67 -3.77
CA ALA A 129 8.56 -13.47 -3.46
C ALA A 129 7.84 -12.57 -4.46
N TYR A 130 8.51 -11.60 -5.09
CA TYR A 130 7.87 -10.70 -6.06
C TYR A 130 8.07 -11.15 -7.52
N ASP A 131 8.90 -12.17 -7.79
CA ASP A 131 9.09 -12.72 -9.13
C ASP A 131 8.05 -13.81 -9.41
N SER A 132 7.11 -13.60 -10.34
CA SER A 132 6.03 -14.56 -10.63
C SER A 132 6.53 -15.92 -11.11
N GLU A 133 7.74 -15.99 -11.66
CA GLU A 133 8.31 -17.21 -12.23
C GLU A 133 8.92 -18.13 -11.16
N VAL A 134 9.12 -17.63 -9.94
CA VAL A 134 9.69 -18.44 -8.84
C VAL A 134 8.59 -19.30 -8.19
N PRO A 135 8.74 -20.63 -8.11
CA PRO A 135 7.75 -21.50 -7.46
C PRO A 135 7.53 -21.13 -5.99
N LEU A 136 6.30 -21.31 -5.50
CA LEU A 136 5.94 -20.98 -4.11
C LEU A 136 6.74 -21.82 -3.11
N GLU A 137 7.08 -23.05 -3.47
CA GLU A 137 7.89 -23.96 -2.67
C GLU A 137 9.27 -23.38 -2.39
N GLU A 138 9.89 -22.74 -3.38
CA GLU A 138 11.19 -22.08 -3.23
C GLU A 138 11.09 -20.86 -2.32
N VAL A 139 10.06 -20.03 -2.51
CA VAL A 139 9.79 -18.88 -1.64
C VAL A 139 9.57 -19.33 -0.18
N THR A 140 8.83 -20.43 -0.01
CA THR A 140 8.53 -21.00 1.32
C THR A 140 9.81 -21.49 1.99
N ALA A 141 10.66 -22.23 1.27
CA ALA A 141 11.95 -22.70 1.78
C ALA A 141 12.88 -21.54 2.20
N LEU A 142 12.90 -20.44 1.45
CA LEU A 142 13.65 -19.23 1.84
C LEU A 142 13.10 -18.58 3.11
N ALA A 143 11.78 -18.63 3.31
CA ALA A 143 11.10 -18.01 4.43
C ALA A 143 11.22 -18.81 5.75
N GLU A 144 11.49 -20.12 5.72
CA GLU A 144 11.50 -21.00 6.91
C GLU A 144 12.38 -20.48 8.04
N THR A 145 13.61 -20.05 7.70
CA THR A 145 14.58 -19.54 8.69
C THR A 145 14.26 -18.12 9.18
N MET A 146 13.26 -17.47 8.59
CA MET A 146 12.88 -16.07 8.81
C MET A 146 11.48 -15.92 9.41
N GLY A 147 10.94 -16.98 10.01
CA GLY A 147 9.62 -16.98 10.65
C GLY A 147 8.50 -17.56 9.79
N GLY A 148 8.81 -18.15 8.63
CA GLY A 148 7.88 -18.88 7.78
C GLY A 148 7.06 -17.99 6.83
N TYR A 149 6.51 -18.61 5.79
CA TYR A 149 5.65 -17.94 4.81
C TYR A 149 4.20 -17.85 5.32
N PRO A 150 3.46 -16.73 5.11
CA PRO A 150 3.86 -15.50 4.40
C PRO A 150 4.48 -14.41 5.29
N PHE A 151 4.57 -14.66 6.60
CA PHE A 151 4.99 -13.67 7.60
C PHE A 151 6.43 -13.14 7.39
N ALA A 152 7.37 -14.00 7.01
CA ALA A 152 8.74 -13.60 6.68
C ALA A 152 8.80 -12.58 5.52
N VAL A 153 7.90 -12.72 4.54
CA VAL A 153 7.82 -11.79 3.39
C VAL A 153 7.29 -10.43 3.86
N LEU A 154 6.31 -10.41 4.77
CA LEU A 154 5.83 -9.17 5.38
C LEU A 154 6.95 -8.46 6.15
N HIS A 155 7.71 -9.19 6.96
CA HIS A 155 8.88 -8.66 7.65
C HIS A 155 9.91 -8.07 6.68
N ALA A 156 10.24 -8.80 5.62
CA ALA A 156 11.17 -8.35 4.60
C ALA A 156 10.67 -7.09 3.87
N ARG A 157 9.37 -7.03 3.56
CA ARG A 157 8.72 -5.88 2.93
C ARG A 157 8.78 -4.64 3.83
N LEU A 158 8.52 -4.79 5.13
CA LEU A 158 8.66 -3.70 6.10
C LEU A 158 10.11 -3.24 6.27
N ALA A 159 11.08 -4.16 6.24
CA ALA A 159 12.50 -3.82 6.26
C ALA A 159 12.90 -2.98 5.04
N ALA A 160 12.44 -3.36 3.84
CA ALA A 160 12.64 -2.56 2.63
C ALA A 160 11.99 -1.18 2.74
N LYS A 161 10.74 -1.10 3.24
CA LYS A 161 10.03 0.17 3.44
C LYS A 161 10.79 1.11 4.41
N ARG A 162 11.31 0.58 5.52
CA ARG A 162 12.13 1.34 6.48
C ARG A 162 13.44 1.79 5.86
N ALA A 163 14.15 0.92 5.15
CA ALA A 163 15.42 1.29 4.50
C ALA A 163 15.22 2.41 3.45
N LEU A 164 14.13 2.35 2.67
CA LEU A 164 13.75 3.42 1.73
C LEU A 164 13.44 4.74 2.43
N ARG A 165 12.75 4.71 3.58
CA ARG A 165 12.52 5.91 4.41
C ARG A 165 13.83 6.48 4.94
N ASP A 166 14.59 5.65 5.63
CA ASP A 166 15.72 6.05 6.48
C ASP A 166 16.98 6.38 5.66
N HIS A 167 17.12 5.81 4.46
CA HIS A 167 18.34 5.93 3.66
C HIS A 167 18.12 6.47 2.24
N ALA A 168 16.88 6.49 1.74
CA ALA A 168 16.56 7.05 0.43
C ALA A 168 15.63 8.28 0.50
N GLY A 169 15.17 8.66 1.70
CA GLY A 169 14.35 9.85 1.92
C GLY A 169 12.94 9.73 1.33
N VAL A 170 12.41 8.51 1.23
CA VAL A 170 11.02 8.29 0.79
C VAL A 170 10.08 8.59 1.96
N ALA A 171 9.21 9.59 1.78
CA ALA A 171 8.35 10.11 2.84
C ALA A 171 7.10 9.24 3.07
N PHE A 172 7.31 7.98 3.45
CA PHE A 172 6.23 7.11 3.89
C PHE A 172 5.61 7.63 5.19
N THR A 173 4.29 7.62 5.24
CA THR A 173 3.55 7.96 6.46
C THR A 173 3.13 6.72 7.25
N GLU A 174 2.99 5.57 6.59
CA GLU A 174 2.63 4.30 7.23
C GLU A 174 3.85 3.39 7.33
N VAL A 175 4.60 3.43 8.43
CA VAL A 175 5.75 2.54 8.64
C VAL A 175 5.65 1.91 10.02
N PRO A 176 4.92 0.77 10.16
CA PRO A 176 4.79 0.08 11.43
C PRO A 176 6.15 -0.34 11.98
N ASP A 177 6.33 -0.27 13.30
CA ASP A 177 7.57 -0.71 13.99
C ASP A 177 7.66 -2.24 14.10
N SER A 178 6.51 -2.89 14.25
CA SER A 178 6.38 -4.35 14.26
C SER A 178 5.37 -4.82 13.22
N PRO A 179 5.61 -5.96 12.56
CA PRO A 179 4.62 -6.54 11.68
C PRO A 179 3.39 -7.04 12.45
N ASN A 180 2.21 -6.77 11.89
CA ASN A 180 0.97 -7.38 12.31
C ASN A 180 0.74 -8.65 11.48
N LEU A 181 0.52 -9.78 12.14
CA LEU A 181 0.26 -11.07 11.48
C LEU A 181 -0.99 -11.02 10.59
N ASP A 182 -1.99 -10.20 10.93
CA ASP A 182 -3.20 -10.03 10.13
C ASP A 182 -2.90 -9.40 8.75
N LEU A 183 -1.77 -8.70 8.63
CA LEU A 183 -1.30 -8.11 7.37
C LEU A 183 -0.43 -9.07 6.55
N ALA A 184 -0.25 -10.33 6.97
CA ALA A 184 0.57 -11.28 6.22
C ALA A 184 0.12 -11.53 4.76
N PRO A 185 -1.17 -11.37 4.38
CA PRO A 185 -1.59 -11.41 2.97
C PRO A 185 -1.14 -10.20 2.14
N LEU A 186 -0.77 -9.07 2.76
CA LEU A 186 -0.36 -7.83 2.05
C LEU A 186 0.74 -8.05 0.99
N PRO A 187 1.92 -8.60 1.32
CA PRO A 187 2.96 -8.81 0.32
C PRO A 187 2.54 -9.78 -0.79
N LEU A 188 1.62 -10.71 -0.53
CA LEU A 188 1.09 -11.64 -1.53
C LEU A 188 0.21 -10.89 -2.53
N TYR A 189 -0.63 -9.98 -2.03
CA TYR A 189 -1.44 -9.09 -2.86
C TYR A 189 -0.57 -8.21 -3.76
N GLU A 190 0.44 -7.56 -3.17
CA GLU A 190 1.37 -6.68 -3.89
C GLU A 190 2.18 -7.43 -4.96
N ALA A 191 2.64 -8.64 -4.64
CA ALA A 191 3.36 -9.52 -5.56
C ALA A 191 2.47 -10.14 -6.64
N GLY A 192 1.13 -10.06 -6.53
CA GLY A 192 0.21 -10.75 -7.43
C GLY A 192 0.23 -12.27 -7.26
N ARG A 193 0.49 -12.75 -6.04
CA ARG A 193 0.63 -14.17 -5.67
C ARG A 193 -0.55 -14.72 -4.87
N MET A 194 -1.64 -13.98 -4.73
CA MET A 194 -2.85 -14.53 -4.11
C MET A 194 -3.37 -15.69 -4.97
N PRO A 195 -3.53 -16.90 -4.42
CA PRO A 195 -3.75 -18.11 -5.20
C PRO A 195 -5.14 -18.18 -5.84
N ARG A 196 -6.11 -17.43 -5.32
CA ARG A 196 -7.50 -17.42 -5.80
C ARG A 196 -8.01 -16.00 -5.95
N GLU A 197 -8.72 -15.73 -7.05
CA GLU A 197 -9.39 -14.44 -7.30
C GLU A 197 -10.36 -14.07 -6.16
N ALA A 198 -11.02 -15.05 -5.55
CA ALA A 198 -11.89 -14.85 -4.39
C ALA A 198 -11.11 -14.39 -3.14
N GLU A 199 -9.88 -14.86 -2.93
CA GLU A 199 -9.02 -14.40 -1.83
C GLU A 199 -8.54 -12.97 -2.08
N GLU A 200 -8.16 -12.66 -3.32
CA GLU A 200 -7.78 -11.29 -3.71
C GLU A 200 -8.95 -10.32 -3.53
N THR A 201 -10.15 -10.70 -3.98
CA THR A 201 -11.38 -9.94 -3.78
C THR A 201 -11.72 -9.75 -2.31
N GLY A 202 -11.57 -10.80 -1.50
CA GLY A 202 -11.80 -10.76 -0.05
C GLY A 202 -10.83 -9.81 0.65
N PHE A 203 -9.54 -9.90 0.32
CA PHE A 203 -8.51 -8.99 0.82
C PHE A 203 -8.80 -7.55 0.41
N GLU A 204 -9.15 -7.31 -0.85
CA GLU A 204 -9.48 -5.98 -1.34
C GLU A 204 -10.65 -5.38 -0.58
N LYS A 205 -11.74 -6.12 -0.37
CA LYS A 205 -12.88 -5.64 0.43
C LYS A 205 -12.51 -5.42 1.90
N TRP A 206 -11.64 -6.25 2.47
CA TRP A 206 -11.14 -6.07 3.84
C TRP A 206 -10.33 -4.77 4.00
N MET A 207 -9.54 -4.37 2.98
CA MET A 207 -8.81 -3.10 3.02
C MET A 207 -9.70 -1.88 3.28
N LEU A 208 -10.96 -1.91 2.84
CA LEU A 208 -11.92 -0.81 3.08
C LEU A 208 -12.22 -0.58 4.58
N THR A 209 -11.91 -1.56 5.43
CA THR A 209 -12.05 -1.48 6.89
C THR A 209 -10.82 -0.89 7.58
N ASP A 210 -9.69 -0.81 6.88
CA ASP A 210 -8.41 -0.31 7.38
C ASP A 210 -7.80 0.70 6.39
N MET A 211 -8.02 1.98 6.65
CA MET A 211 -7.50 3.05 5.81
C MET A 211 -5.98 3.20 5.91
N GLY A 212 -5.38 2.78 7.02
CA GLY A 212 -3.92 2.73 7.16
C GLY A 212 -3.34 1.71 6.18
N LEU A 213 -3.95 0.54 6.07
CA LEU A 213 -3.57 -0.47 5.07
C LEU A 213 -3.75 0.03 3.62
N CYS A 214 -4.86 0.67 3.29
CA CYS A 214 -5.07 1.26 1.95
C CYS A 214 -3.92 2.22 1.60
N LYS A 215 -3.57 3.10 2.55
CA LYS A 215 -2.52 4.09 2.38
C LYS A 215 -1.14 3.44 2.28
N ASP A 216 -0.85 2.42 3.11
CA ASP A 216 0.40 1.66 3.04
C ASP A 216 0.60 1.02 1.65
N ILE A 217 -0.44 0.39 1.10
CA ILE A 217 -0.40 -0.20 -0.25
C ILE A 217 -0.22 0.86 -1.32
N ALA A 218 -0.97 1.96 -1.23
CA ALA A 218 -0.88 3.05 -2.19
C ALA A 218 0.52 3.68 -2.21
N GLU A 219 1.13 3.85 -1.03
CA GLU A 219 2.49 4.35 -0.89
C GLU A 219 3.54 3.39 -1.45
N PHE A 220 3.46 2.10 -1.11
CA PHE A 220 4.49 1.14 -1.46
C PHE A 220 4.31 0.55 -2.87
N GLY A 221 3.16 0.73 -3.50
CA GLY A 221 2.78 0.08 -4.75
C GLY A 221 3.80 0.22 -5.90
N VAL A 222 4.45 1.39 -6.02
CA VAL A 222 5.50 1.62 -7.04
C VAL A 222 6.75 0.77 -6.80
N PHE A 223 7.11 0.51 -5.54
CA PHE A 223 8.22 -0.35 -5.19
C PHE A 223 7.87 -1.83 -5.36
N ALA A 224 6.63 -2.21 -5.03
CA ALA A 224 6.12 -3.55 -5.36
C ALA A 224 6.18 -3.83 -6.86
N GLN A 225 5.81 -2.87 -7.71
CA GLN A 225 5.93 -2.99 -9.17
C GLN A 225 7.37 -3.13 -9.64
N ALA A 226 8.28 -2.33 -9.09
CA ALA A 226 9.69 -2.42 -9.42
C ALA A 226 10.29 -3.77 -8.99
N MET A 227 9.89 -4.30 -7.83
CA MET A 227 10.29 -5.64 -7.39
C MET A 227 9.77 -6.73 -8.32
N ARG A 228 8.51 -6.65 -8.78
CA ARG A 228 7.99 -7.60 -9.79
C ARG A 228 8.72 -7.52 -11.13
N ALA A 229 9.20 -6.32 -11.50
CA ALA A 229 10.08 -6.14 -12.66
C ALA A 229 11.54 -6.57 -12.41
N GLY A 230 11.87 -7.08 -11.23
CA GLY A 230 13.19 -7.62 -10.91
C GLY A 230 14.20 -6.59 -10.41
N ALA A 231 13.77 -5.47 -9.81
CA ALA A 231 14.65 -4.40 -9.32
C ALA A 231 15.81 -4.88 -8.44
N LEU A 232 15.60 -5.95 -7.65
CA LEU A 232 16.58 -6.50 -6.71
C LEU A 232 17.45 -7.63 -7.28
N ARG A 233 17.20 -8.11 -8.52
CA ARG A 233 17.96 -9.24 -9.11
C ARG A 233 19.46 -8.97 -9.18
N ALA A 234 19.86 -7.74 -9.53
CA ALA A 234 21.27 -7.34 -9.60
C ALA A 234 21.97 -7.36 -8.22
N ALA A 235 21.25 -7.05 -7.15
CA ALA A 235 21.79 -7.09 -5.79
C ALA A 235 22.05 -8.54 -5.34
N VAL A 236 21.13 -9.47 -5.68
CA VAL A 236 21.30 -10.90 -5.42
C VAL A 236 22.51 -11.47 -6.17
N ALA A 237 22.66 -11.14 -7.45
CA ALA A 237 23.79 -11.60 -8.25
C ALA A 237 25.16 -11.17 -7.66
N LYS A 238 25.25 -9.92 -7.16
CA LYS A 238 26.46 -9.41 -6.50
C LYS A 238 26.75 -10.12 -5.16
N SER A 239 25.71 -10.42 -4.38
CA SER A 239 25.87 -11.15 -3.11
C SER A 239 26.31 -12.60 -3.31
N SER A 240 25.93 -13.24 -4.42
CA SER A 240 26.33 -14.62 -4.75
C SER A 240 27.74 -14.73 -5.33
N ALA A 241 28.33 -13.62 -5.80
CA ALA A 241 29.64 -13.60 -6.45
C ALA A 241 30.80 -13.30 -5.49
N ALA A 242 30.57 -13.24 -4.17
CA ALA A 242 31.63 -13.09 -3.20
C ALA A 242 32.58 -14.32 -3.23
N PRO A 243 33.92 -14.14 -3.24
CA PRO A 243 34.85 -15.25 -3.41
C PRO A 243 34.70 -16.24 -2.26
N ALA A 244 34.63 -17.54 -2.58
CA ALA A 244 34.73 -18.62 -1.61
C ALA A 244 36.05 -18.47 -0.83
N VAL A 245 35.96 -17.92 0.38
CA VAL A 245 37.08 -17.92 1.32
C VAL A 245 37.36 -19.38 1.64
N LYS A 246 38.49 -19.88 1.15
CA LYS A 246 39.04 -21.18 1.54
C LYS A 246 39.12 -21.21 3.06
N SER A 247 38.26 -22.01 3.68
CA SER A 247 38.30 -22.29 5.10
C SER A 247 39.63 -22.99 5.41
N ALA A 248 40.58 -22.24 5.97
CA ALA A 248 41.71 -22.79 6.70
C ALA A 248 41.37 -22.71 8.18
N SER A 249 41.29 -23.87 8.81
CA SER A 249 41.01 -24.05 10.23
C SER A 249 42.22 -23.75 11.12
N LYS A 250 41.93 -23.60 12.41
CA LYS A 250 42.77 -23.31 13.61
C LYS A 250 42.83 -21.82 13.96
N GLY A 251 42.45 -21.36 15.15
CA GLY A 251 42.05 -22.03 16.39
C GLY A 251 42.60 -21.24 17.59
N ALA A 252 41.73 -20.97 18.59
CA ALA A 252 41.99 -20.35 19.90
C ALA A 252 42.44 -18.86 19.84
N GLU A 253 42.13 -17.94 20.76
CA GLU A 253 41.71 -18.01 22.18
C GLU A 253 41.16 -16.62 22.64
N LEU A 254 40.46 -16.62 23.78
CA LEU A 254 39.75 -15.51 24.44
C LEU A 254 40.61 -14.25 24.76
N ALA A 255 39.95 -13.08 24.80
CA ALA A 255 40.07 -12.14 25.92
C ALA A 255 38.82 -11.24 26.02
N ALA A 256 38.29 -11.13 27.24
CA ALA A 256 37.17 -10.29 27.63
C ALA A 256 37.64 -8.97 28.28
N ALA A 257 36.90 -7.88 28.04
CA ALA A 257 36.71 -6.67 28.87
C ALA A 257 35.86 -5.70 28.00
N GLY A 258 34.69 -5.17 28.35
CA GLY A 258 34.22 -4.64 29.62
C GLY A 258 34.31 -3.11 29.59
N SER A 259 33.20 -2.39 29.37
CA SER A 259 32.89 -1.06 29.94
C SER A 259 31.55 -0.47 29.49
N GLU A 260 30.96 0.26 30.42
CA GLU A 260 29.64 0.90 30.51
C GLU A 260 29.35 2.05 29.53
N GLU A 261 28.06 2.13 29.17
CA GLU A 261 27.12 3.26 29.29
C GLU A 261 27.58 4.72 29.04
N ALA A 262 26.92 5.40 28.09
CA ALA A 262 26.49 6.79 28.26
C ALA A 262 25.35 7.14 27.30
N ALA A 263 24.19 7.43 27.88
CA ALA A 263 23.04 8.06 27.25
C ALA A 263 23.32 9.53 26.88
N ALA A 264 22.73 10.00 25.78
CA ALA A 264 22.46 11.42 25.59
C ALA A 264 21.21 11.61 24.71
N GLU A 265 20.15 11.96 25.42
CA GLU A 265 18.86 12.48 24.98
C GLU A 265 19.02 13.83 24.28
N ALA A 266 18.35 14.01 23.13
CA ALA A 266 18.02 15.32 22.59
C ALA A 266 16.81 15.22 21.65
N ALA A 267 15.70 15.82 22.06
CA ALA A 267 14.54 16.18 21.22
C ALA A 267 14.50 17.72 21.05
N PRO A 268 13.51 18.30 20.33
CA PRO A 268 13.54 18.54 18.89
C PRO A 268 13.41 20.05 18.54
N PRO A 269 13.44 20.40 17.25
CA PRO A 269 12.37 21.23 16.68
C PRO A 269 11.97 20.68 15.29
N GLY A 270 10.84 20.95 14.66
CA GLY A 270 9.79 21.94 14.79
C GLY A 270 9.01 21.87 13.46
N MET A 271 7.70 22.08 13.51
CA MET A 271 6.75 21.85 12.41
C MET A 271 7.07 22.59 11.10
N ALA A 272 6.81 21.94 9.98
CA ALA A 272 6.35 22.59 8.74
C ALA A 272 5.45 21.60 7.96
N GLY A 273 4.15 21.90 7.95
CA GLY A 273 3.15 21.13 7.22
C GLY A 273 3.35 21.25 5.71
N VAL A 274 3.31 20.12 5.02
CA VAL A 274 3.32 20.06 3.56
C VAL A 274 1.90 19.83 3.08
N ALA A 275 1.39 20.83 2.36
CA ALA A 275 0.08 20.84 1.72
C ALA A 275 0.03 19.80 0.57
N ILE A 276 -1.00 18.96 0.61
CA ILE A 276 -1.38 18.03 -0.45
C ILE A 276 -1.96 18.85 -1.64
N PRO A 277 -1.62 18.54 -2.90
CA PRO A 277 -1.84 19.45 -4.03
C PRO A 277 -3.31 19.70 -4.38
N LEU A 278 -3.54 20.93 -4.84
CA LEU A 278 -4.74 21.67 -5.26
C LEU A 278 -5.86 20.93 -6.06
N VAL A 279 -5.65 19.68 -6.46
CA VAL A 279 -6.60 18.93 -7.32
C VAL A 279 -7.71 18.29 -6.48
N ILE A 280 -7.42 17.91 -5.23
CA ILE A 280 -8.40 17.34 -4.30
C ILE A 280 -9.36 18.42 -3.78
N THR A 281 -8.89 19.66 -3.58
CA THR A 281 -9.74 20.78 -3.15
C THR A 281 -10.74 21.21 -4.21
N ILE A 282 -10.40 21.11 -5.50
CA ILE A 282 -11.34 21.40 -6.61
C ILE A 282 -12.44 20.33 -6.67
N LEU A 283 -12.10 19.05 -6.47
CA LEU A 283 -13.07 17.94 -6.43
C LEU A 283 -13.98 18.03 -5.20
N ILE A 284 -13.45 18.35 -4.02
CA ILE A 284 -14.26 18.55 -2.79
C ILE A 284 -15.20 19.75 -2.94
N GLY A 285 -14.74 20.85 -3.57
CA GLY A 285 -15.58 22.01 -3.84
C GLY A 285 -16.73 21.72 -4.80
N LEU A 286 -16.49 20.91 -5.83
CA LEU A 286 -17.53 20.51 -6.80
C LEU A 286 -18.54 19.52 -6.18
N VAL A 287 -18.08 18.61 -5.33
CA VAL A 287 -18.93 17.68 -4.57
C VAL A 287 -19.80 18.44 -3.57
N GLY A 288 -19.25 19.41 -2.84
CA GLY A 288 -20.03 20.26 -1.93
C GLY A 288 -21.11 21.08 -2.65
N LEU A 289 -20.78 21.64 -3.83
CA LEU A 289 -21.72 22.41 -4.64
C LEU A 289 -22.87 21.54 -5.18
N LEU A 290 -22.58 20.32 -5.66
CA LEU A 290 -23.61 19.42 -6.18
C LEU A 290 -24.50 18.83 -5.09
N VAL A 291 -23.96 18.55 -3.90
CA VAL A 291 -24.76 18.10 -2.74
C VAL A 291 -25.70 19.22 -2.26
N LEU A 292 -25.24 20.47 -2.25
CA LEU A 292 -26.10 21.62 -1.93
C LEU A 292 -27.22 21.83 -2.96
N LEU A 293 -26.93 21.66 -4.26
CA LEU A 293 -27.93 21.78 -5.31
C LEU A 293 -28.96 20.64 -5.26
N ALA A 294 -28.52 19.41 -5.01
CA ALA A 294 -29.42 18.26 -4.86
C ALA A 294 -30.28 18.35 -3.58
N GLY A 295 -29.70 18.81 -2.47
CA GLY A 295 -30.43 19.05 -1.22
C GLY A 295 -31.43 20.21 -1.32
N GLY A 296 -31.05 21.29 -2.02
CA GLY A 296 -31.92 22.43 -2.30
C GLY A 296 -33.11 22.07 -3.20
N ALA A 297 -32.88 21.28 -4.25
CA ALA A 297 -33.95 20.80 -5.12
C ALA A 297 -34.93 19.86 -4.38
N TYR A 298 -34.43 19.02 -3.48
CA TYR A 298 -35.26 18.14 -2.64
C TYR A 298 -36.14 18.92 -1.66
N LEU A 299 -35.60 19.97 -1.03
CA LEU A 299 -36.35 20.85 -0.13
C LEU A 299 -37.38 21.72 -0.88
N PHE A 300 -37.13 22.06 -2.15
CA PHE A 300 -38.06 22.82 -2.98
C PHE A 300 -39.23 21.95 -3.48
N LEU A 301 -39.04 20.65 -3.63
CA LEU A 301 -40.09 19.68 -3.99
C LEU A 301 -40.97 19.26 -2.80
N LEU A 302 -40.54 19.54 -1.57
CA LEU A 302 -41.27 19.26 -0.31
C LEU A 302 -42.08 20.45 0.22
N ARG A 303 -42.06 21.59 -0.46
CA ARG A 303 -42.92 22.76 -0.21
C ARG A 303 -44.01 22.86 -1.25
#